data_AF-R5VA11-F1
#
_entry.id   AF-R5VA11-F1
#
_cell.length_a   1.000
_cell.length_b   1.000
_cell.length_c   1.000
_cell.angle_alpha   90.00
_cell.angle_beta   90.00
_cell.angle_gamma   90.00
#
_symmetry.space_group_name_H-M   'P 1'
#
loop_
_entity.id
_entity.type
_entity.pdbx_description
1 polymer ?
#
loop_
_entity_poly.entity_id
_entity_poly.type
_entity_poly.pdbx_seq_one_letter_code
_entity_poly.pdbx_strand_id
1 'polypeptide(L)'
;MHFFECLHFDLACIRFTLQAAGEMADSLKLTNEAAHWKQQLKEWPDFATDSTGLTIAPHYPLKYTHRHLSHLLAFHPLGLLDISQGKDVKKLLERSVHHFEEQGVQGWVGYTYTWLANMQARLFNGDAASRSLHIFIKAFCSPNSFHLNGDQLRKGYSGFTYRPFTLEGNFAYASAIQEMLLQSHTGVIRVFPALPESWQEASFQNMRAIGGFLVSADYQEGKVKRISIHSEKGGWMKVFNPFTQKIVICQMKTGETFNLSSTD
;
A
#
# COMPACT_ATOMS: atom_id res chain seq x y z
N MET A 1 24.54 -9.98 19.12
CA MET A 1 23.15 -10.39 19.42
C MET A 1 22.68 -11.22 18.23
N HIS A 2 22.15 -12.43 18.42
CA HIS A 2 21.82 -13.32 17.31
C HIS A 2 20.56 -12.85 16.58
N PHE A 3 20.71 -12.04 15.53
CA PHE A 3 19.62 -11.45 14.74
C PHE A 3 18.88 -12.44 13.82
N PHE A 4 19.19 -13.75 13.89
CA PHE A 4 18.79 -14.75 12.89
C PHE A 4 17.41 -15.41 13.13
N GLU A 5 16.72 -15.08 14.22
CA GLU A 5 15.42 -15.67 14.60
C GLU A 5 14.30 -14.63 14.71
N CYS A 6 14.43 -13.49 14.02
CA CYS A 6 13.43 -12.42 14.08
C CYS A 6 12.20 -12.76 13.23
N LEU A 7 11.00 -12.57 13.78
CA LEU A 7 9.77 -12.62 13.00
C LEU A 7 9.76 -11.48 11.99
N HIS A 8 9.18 -11.70 10.82
CA HIS A 8 9.09 -10.70 9.76
C HIS A 8 8.36 -9.44 10.25
N PHE A 9 7.32 -9.61 11.06
CA PHE A 9 6.61 -8.49 11.70
C PHE A 9 7.58 -7.58 12.47
N ASP A 10 8.38 -8.16 13.37
CA ASP A 10 9.32 -7.43 14.21
C ASP A 10 10.42 -6.78 13.35
N LEU A 11 11.00 -7.54 12.42
CA LEU A 11 12.03 -7.06 11.51
C LEU A 11 11.53 -5.87 10.67
N ALA A 12 10.29 -5.94 10.16
CA ALA A 12 9.71 -4.86 9.38
C ALA A 12 9.53 -3.59 10.23
N CYS A 13 9.02 -3.72 11.45
CA CYS A 13 8.89 -2.60 12.38
C CYS A 13 10.26 -1.98 12.75
N ILE A 14 11.26 -2.81 13.02
CA ILE A 14 12.62 -2.38 13.38
C ILE A 14 13.25 -1.63 12.21
N ARG A 15 13.25 -2.24 11.01
CA ARG A 15 13.85 -1.64 9.81
C ARG A 15 13.17 -0.32 9.46
N PHE A 16 11.84 -0.27 9.51
CA PHE A 16 11.07 0.97 9.30
C PHE A 16 11.45 2.05 10.31
N THR A 17 11.50 1.71 11.60
CA THR A 17 11.84 2.66 12.66
C THR A 17 13.24 3.24 12.48
N LEU A 18 14.23 2.39 12.19
CA LEU A 18 15.61 2.83 11.96
C LEU A 18 15.73 3.68 10.68
N GLN A 19 15.03 3.32 9.60
CA GLN A 19 15.00 4.10 8.38
C GLN A 19 14.38 5.48 8.62
N ALA A 20 13.21 5.54 9.26
CA ALA A 20 12.52 6.79 9.57
C ALA A 20 13.33 7.68 10.51
N ALA A 21 14.02 7.11 11.51
CA ALA A 21 14.92 7.85 12.39
C ALA A 21 16.10 8.45 11.62
N GLY A 22 16.69 7.70 10.69
CA GLY A 22 17.75 8.18 9.81
C GLY A 22 17.30 9.32 8.90
N GLU A 23 16.14 9.18 8.25
CA GLU A 23 15.54 10.22 7.38
C GLU A 23 15.19 11.49 8.15
N MET A 24 14.69 11.36 9.38
CA MET A 24 14.40 12.48 10.26
C MET A 24 15.68 13.20 10.70
N ALA A 25 16.72 12.44 11.08
CA ALA A 25 18.02 12.99 11.46
C ALA A 25 18.68 13.74 10.29
N ASP A 26 18.62 13.18 9.07
CA ASP A 26 19.08 13.86 7.86
C ASP A 26 18.32 15.19 7.65
N SER A 27 17.00 15.16 7.80
CA SER A 27 16.13 16.34 7.65
C SER A 27 16.43 17.45 8.68
N LEU A 28 16.82 17.05 9.89
CA LEU A 28 17.25 17.94 10.97
C LEU A 28 18.73 18.32 10.91
N LYS A 29 19.48 17.83 9.91
CA LYS A 29 20.93 18.03 9.73
C LYS A 29 21.79 17.48 10.89
N LEU A 30 21.30 16.44 11.58
CA LEU A 30 22.01 15.73 12.63
C LEU A 30 22.84 14.59 12.01
N THR A 31 23.95 14.94 11.35
CA THR A 31 24.73 14.03 10.51
C THR A 31 25.25 12.79 11.24
N ASN A 32 25.72 12.95 12.48
CA ASN A 32 26.23 11.84 13.29
C ASN A 32 25.12 10.85 13.68
N GLU A 33 23.95 11.36 14.06
CA GLU A 33 22.77 10.54 14.36
C GLU A 33 22.27 9.81 13.12
N ALA A 34 22.18 10.50 11.98
CA ALA A 34 21.78 9.88 10.73
C ALA A 34 22.73 8.75 10.32
N ALA A 35 24.05 8.96 10.47
CA ALA A 35 25.05 7.92 10.24
C ALA A 35 24.90 6.75 11.21
N HIS A 36 24.63 7.02 12.49
CA HIS A 36 24.38 6.00 13.51
C HIS A 36 23.17 5.12 13.14
N TRP A 37 22.01 5.69 12.84
CA TRP A 37 20.81 4.93 12.48
C TRP A 37 20.99 4.12 11.20
N LYS A 38 21.65 4.70 10.18
CA LYS A 38 22.01 3.99 8.94
C LYS A 38 22.96 2.83 9.19
N GLN A 39 23.90 2.95 10.13
CA GLN A 39 24.77 1.85 10.52
C GLN A 39 23.97 0.76 11.25
N GLN A 40 23.14 1.12 12.23
CA GLN A 40 22.29 0.16 12.94
C GLN A 40 21.39 -0.63 11.98
N LEU A 41 20.80 0.03 10.97
CA LEU A 41 19.97 -0.63 9.97
C LEU A 41 20.71 -1.71 9.18
N LYS A 42 22.00 -1.51 8.88
CA LYS A 42 22.83 -2.48 8.12
C LYS A 42 23.15 -3.76 8.90
N GLU A 43 23.08 -3.72 10.23
CA GLU A 43 23.30 -4.90 11.08
C GLU A 43 22.11 -5.87 11.05
N TRP A 44 20.94 -5.42 10.58
CA TRP A 44 19.74 -6.26 10.48
C TRP A 44 19.69 -7.02 9.16
N PRO A 45 19.29 -8.30 9.18
CA PRO A 45 19.21 -9.12 7.98
C PRO A 45 18.14 -8.60 7.01
N ASP A 46 18.25 -9.05 5.77
CA ASP A 46 17.19 -8.92 4.78
C ASP A 46 15.97 -9.78 5.16
N PHE A 47 14.83 -9.48 4.53
CA PHE A 47 13.59 -10.20 4.79
C PHE A 47 13.70 -11.66 4.34
N ALA A 48 13.24 -12.57 5.20
CA ALA A 48 13.20 -14.00 4.91
C ALA A 48 12.20 -14.32 3.78
N THR A 49 12.66 -15.13 2.82
CA THR A 49 11.88 -15.53 1.65
C THR A 49 12.11 -17.00 1.31
N ASP A 50 11.14 -17.61 0.63
CA ASP A 50 11.27 -18.91 -0.02
C ASP A 50 10.39 -18.97 -1.30
N SER A 51 10.15 -20.17 -1.84
CA SER A 51 9.29 -20.37 -3.02
C SER A 51 7.83 -19.92 -2.85
N THR A 52 7.38 -19.68 -1.62
CA THR A 52 6.05 -19.16 -1.27
C THR A 52 6.00 -17.64 -1.16
N GLY A 53 7.15 -16.96 -1.25
CA GLY A 53 7.27 -15.52 -1.10
C GLY A 53 7.90 -15.12 0.23
N LEU A 54 7.42 -14.02 0.83
CA LEU A 54 7.82 -13.58 2.16
C LEU A 54 7.32 -14.57 3.22
N THR A 55 8.23 -15.06 4.05
CA THR A 55 7.90 -16.01 5.12
C THR A 55 7.61 -15.29 6.45
N ILE A 56 6.99 -15.98 7.40
CA ILE A 56 6.71 -15.42 8.75
C ILE A 56 8.02 -15.23 9.52
N ALA A 57 8.96 -16.17 9.35
CA ALA A 57 10.31 -16.14 9.89
C ALA A 57 11.23 -16.97 8.96
N PRO A 58 12.57 -16.94 9.13
CA PRO A 58 13.46 -17.85 8.43
C PRO A 58 13.01 -19.31 8.54
N HIS A 59 12.91 -20.00 7.40
CA HIS A 59 12.45 -21.40 7.28
C HIS A 59 11.01 -21.67 7.79
N TYR A 60 10.19 -20.63 7.99
CA TYR A 60 8.82 -20.76 8.47
C TYR A 60 7.83 -20.03 7.54
N PRO A 61 7.37 -20.68 6.45
CA PRO A 61 6.35 -20.11 5.58
C PRO A 61 4.98 -20.06 6.28
N LEU A 62 4.05 -19.29 5.74
CA LEU A 62 2.64 -19.35 6.13
C LEU A 62 2.07 -20.72 5.71
N LYS A 63 1.55 -21.50 6.67
CA LYS A 63 1.10 -22.89 6.43
C LYS A 63 -0.43 -23.08 6.51
N TYR A 64 -1.15 -22.07 6.97
CA TYR A 64 -2.59 -22.15 7.19
C TYR A 64 -3.21 -20.75 7.08
N THR A 65 -4.53 -20.73 6.86
CA THR A 65 -5.30 -19.49 6.79
C THR A 65 -5.38 -18.80 8.13
N HIS A 66 -5.18 -17.48 8.13
CA HIS A 66 -5.27 -16.66 9.32
C HIS A 66 -5.79 -15.27 8.95
N ARG A 67 -6.36 -14.56 9.93
CA ARG A 67 -6.94 -13.22 9.71
C ARG A 67 -5.89 -12.12 9.48
N HIS A 68 -4.68 -12.30 9.99
CA HIS A 68 -3.61 -11.30 9.96
C HIS A 68 -2.61 -11.54 8.82
N LEU A 69 -2.19 -10.45 8.16
CA LEU A 69 -1.15 -10.44 7.11
C LEU A 69 0.17 -9.87 7.63
N SER A 70 0.49 -10.10 8.91
CA SER A 70 1.62 -9.48 9.63
C SER A 70 2.99 -9.69 8.97
N HIS A 71 3.19 -10.82 8.28
CA HIS A 71 4.43 -11.12 7.55
C HIS A 71 4.59 -10.31 6.26
N LEU A 72 3.56 -9.56 5.85
CA LEU A 72 3.58 -8.67 4.68
C LEU A 72 3.61 -7.19 5.07
N LEU A 73 3.88 -6.86 6.35
CA LEU A 73 3.94 -5.46 6.81
C LEU A 73 5.02 -4.64 6.10
N ALA A 74 6.15 -5.26 5.76
CA ALA A 74 7.20 -4.63 4.98
C ALA A 74 6.68 -4.11 3.63
N PHE A 75 5.66 -4.76 3.06
CA PHE A 75 4.98 -4.31 1.85
C PHE A 75 3.91 -3.25 2.13
N HIS A 76 2.87 -3.62 2.91
CA HIS A 76 1.80 -2.70 3.29
C HIS A 76 1.46 -2.82 4.78
N PRO A 77 1.46 -1.71 5.54
CA PRO A 77 1.53 -0.32 5.07
C PRO A 77 2.95 0.26 4.97
N LEU A 78 3.98 -0.39 5.50
CA LEU A 78 5.28 0.26 5.76
C LEU A 78 6.05 0.67 4.51
N GLY A 79 5.83 0.02 3.36
CA GLY A 79 6.45 0.41 2.09
C GLY A 79 7.97 0.25 2.04
N LEU A 80 8.54 -0.62 2.89
CA LEU A 80 9.95 -1.01 2.84
C LEU A 80 10.26 -1.84 1.59
N LEU A 81 9.28 -2.64 1.18
CA LEU A 81 9.27 -3.37 -0.07
C LEU A 81 8.21 -2.77 -0.99
N ASP A 82 8.58 -2.52 -2.24
CA ASP A 82 7.70 -1.95 -3.25
C ASP A 82 8.07 -2.47 -4.64
N ILE A 83 7.08 -2.61 -5.52
CA ILE A 83 7.27 -3.11 -6.88
C ILE A 83 8.19 -2.22 -7.73
N SER A 84 8.38 -0.96 -7.36
CA SER A 84 9.32 -0.04 -8.01
C SER A 84 10.80 -0.37 -7.76
N GLN A 85 11.10 -1.21 -6.77
CA GLN A 85 12.47 -1.67 -6.48
C GLN A 85 13.01 -2.68 -7.51
N GLY A 86 12.17 -3.17 -8.42
CA GLY A 86 12.58 -3.99 -9.56
C GLY A 86 11.71 -5.21 -9.78
N LYS A 87 11.98 -5.92 -10.88
CA LYS A 87 11.18 -7.08 -11.31
C LYS A 87 11.19 -8.22 -10.29
N ASP A 88 12.30 -8.44 -9.60
CA ASP A 88 12.42 -9.53 -8.63
C ASP A 88 11.62 -9.25 -7.36
N VAL A 89 11.67 -8.02 -6.84
CA VAL A 89 10.81 -7.59 -5.72
C VAL A 89 9.34 -7.62 -6.12
N LYS A 90 9.00 -7.20 -7.34
CA LYS A 90 7.62 -7.31 -7.84
C LYS A 90 7.12 -8.76 -7.83
N LYS A 91 7.86 -9.71 -8.40
CA LYS A 91 7.51 -11.13 -8.40
C LYS A 91 7.38 -11.70 -6.99
N LEU A 92 8.28 -11.30 -6.08
CA LEU A 92 8.24 -11.69 -4.68
C LEU A 92 6.94 -11.24 -4.01
N LEU A 93 6.56 -9.97 -4.17
CA LEU A 93 5.35 -9.40 -3.58
C LEU A 93 4.08 -10.03 -4.18
N GLU A 94 4.02 -10.20 -5.50
CA GLU A 94 2.91 -10.91 -6.18
C GLU A 94 2.76 -12.33 -5.65
N ARG A 95 3.87 -13.08 -5.55
CA ARG A 95 3.87 -14.45 -5.02
C ARG A 95 3.41 -14.49 -3.56
N SER A 96 3.85 -13.54 -2.74
CA SER A 96 3.53 -13.47 -1.31
C SER A 96 2.05 -13.20 -1.06
N VAL A 97 1.46 -12.25 -1.80
CA VAL A 97 0.02 -11.98 -1.74
C VAL A 97 -0.77 -13.19 -2.23
N HIS A 98 -0.36 -13.78 -3.35
CA HIS A 98 -1.00 -14.99 -3.87
C HIS A 98 -0.95 -16.16 -2.87
N HIS A 99 0.19 -16.36 -2.19
CA HIS A 99 0.34 -17.41 -1.18
C HIS A 99 -0.61 -17.25 0.00
N PHE A 100 -0.85 -16.01 0.43
CA PHE A 100 -1.84 -15.70 1.47
C PHE A 100 -3.25 -16.07 1.01
N GLU A 101 -3.61 -15.75 -0.25
CA GLU A 101 -4.90 -16.12 -0.85
C GLU A 101 -5.06 -17.64 -1.00
N GLU A 102 -4.01 -18.37 -1.37
CA GLU A 102 -3.98 -19.84 -1.50
C GLU A 102 -4.32 -20.57 -0.18
N GLN A 103 -4.06 -19.96 0.97
CA GLN A 103 -4.42 -20.56 2.27
C GLN A 103 -5.94 -20.67 2.45
N GLY A 104 -6.71 -19.92 1.67
CA GLY A 104 -8.16 -19.87 1.73
C GLY A 104 -8.69 -18.88 2.77
N VAL A 105 -10.00 -18.67 2.72
CA VAL A 105 -10.67 -17.58 3.45
C VAL A 105 -11.24 -17.98 4.81
N GLN A 106 -11.12 -19.24 5.22
CA GLN A 106 -11.77 -19.74 6.45
C GLN A 106 -11.29 -19.01 7.70
N GLY A 107 -10.03 -18.56 7.74
CA GLY A 107 -9.48 -17.76 8.82
C GLY A 107 -9.69 -16.25 8.69
N TRP A 108 -10.27 -15.76 7.59
CA TRP A 108 -10.37 -14.33 7.29
C TRP A 108 -11.52 -13.66 8.04
N VAL A 109 -11.39 -12.36 8.26
CA VAL A 109 -12.46 -11.49 8.77
C VAL A 109 -12.58 -10.25 7.90
N GLY A 110 -13.55 -9.38 8.14
CA GLY A 110 -13.80 -8.21 7.27
C GLY A 110 -12.56 -7.36 7.00
N TYR A 111 -11.76 -6.98 8.02
CA TYR A 111 -10.55 -6.18 7.76
C TYR A 111 -9.51 -6.91 6.91
N THR A 112 -9.50 -8.25 6.89
CA THR A 112 -8.56 -9.03 6.07
C THR A 112 -8.76 -8.68 4.59
N TYR A 113 -10.02 -8.53 4.16
CA TYR A 113 -10.37 -8.14 2.79
C TYR A 113 -9.91 -6.73 2.44
N THR A 114 -10.08 -5.77 3.35
CA THR A 114 -9.70 -4.37 3.08
C THR A 114 -8.18 -4.18 3.14
N TRP A 115 -7.47 -4.91 4.00
CA TRP A 115 -6.00 -4.93 3.96
C TRP A 115 -5.48 -5.59 2.68
N LEU A 116 -6.07 -6.70 2.25
CA LEU A 116 -5.77 -7.32 0.96
C LEU A 116 -6.04 -6.36 -0.21
N ALA A 117 -7.12 -5.58 -0.16
CA ALA A 117 -7.40 -4.59 -1.19
C ALA A 117 -6.32 -3.50 -1.29
N ASN A 118 -5.79 -3.02 -0.16
CA ASN A 118 -4.65 -2.08 -0.17
C ASN A 118 -3.40 -2.72 -0.80
N MET A 119 -3.11 -3.99 -0.49
CA MET A 119 -1.98 -4.71 -1.09
C MET A 119 -2.16 -4.90 -2.60
N GLN A 120 -3.35 -5.29 -3.05
CA GLN A 120 -3.67 -5.43 -4.47
C GLN A 120 -3.58 -4.07 -5.20
N ALA A 121 -3.98 -2.98 -4.55
CA ALA A 121 -3.79 -1.64 -5.08
C ALA A 121 -2.30 -1.28 -5.24
N ARG A 122 -1.44 -1.63 -4.27
CA ARG A 122 0.03 -1.47 -4.39
C ARG A 122 0.68 -2.38 -5.43
N LEU A 123 0.03 -3.49 -5.82
CA LEU A 123 0.42 -4.32 -6.96
C LEU A 123 -0.11 -3.81 -8.31
N PHE A 124 -0.85 -2.70 -8.32
CA PHE A 124 -1.56 -2.17 -9.49
C PHE A 124 -2.67 -3.10 -10.03
N ASN A 125 -3.21 -3.97 -9.17
CA ASN A 125 -4.31 -4.88 -9.52
C ASN A 125 -5.65 -4.32 -9.03
N GLY A 126 -6.23 -3.41 -9.82
CA GLY A 126 -7.47 -2.73 -9.48
C GLY A 126 -8.70 -3.64 -9.39
N ASP A 127 -8.78 -4.68 -10.23
CA ASP A 127 -9.91 -5.62 -10.20
C ASP A 127 -9.89 -6.49 -8.94
N ALA A 128 -8.72 -6.95 -8.50
CA ALA A 128 -8.59 -7.69 -7.25
C ALA A 128 -8.86 -6.82 -6.02
N ALA A 129 -8.41 -5.55 -6.04
CA ALA A 129 -8.74 -4.58 -4.99
C ALA A 129 -10.26 -4.35 -4.92
N SER A 130 -10.89 -4.02 -6.04
CA SER A 130 -12.34 -3.77 -6.14
C SER A 130 -13.16 -4.98 -5.71
N ARG A 131 -12.78 -6.20 -6.14
CA ARG A 131 -13.43 -7.44 -5.70
C ARG A 131 -13.38 -7.63 -4.18
N SER A 132 -12.22 -7.41 -3.57
CA SER A 132 -12.06 -7.51 -2.11
C SER A 132 -12.92 -6.48 -1.37
N LEU A 133 -12.98 -5.24 -1.86
CA LEU A 133 -13.81 -4.17 -1.31
C LEU A 133 -15.31 -4.48 -1.45
N HIS A 134 -15.73 -5.04 -2.59
CA HIS A 134 -17.11 -5.48 -2.80
C HIS A 134 -17.51 -6.64 -1.88
N ILE A 135 -16.59 -7.58 -1.59
CA ILE A 135 -16.85 -8.63 -0.61
C ILE A 135 -16.99 -8.01 0.78
N PHE A 136 -16.08 -7.12 1.18
CA PHE A 136 -16.15 -6.41 2.45
C PHE A 136 -17.51 -5.72 2.68
N ILE A 137 -17.92 -4.85 1.76
CA ILE A 137 -19.15 -4.06 1.93
C ILE A 137 -20.41 -4.94 1.95
N LYS A 138 -20.42 -6.06 1.21
CA LYS A 138 -21.58 -6.95 1.12
C LYS A 138 -21.66 -7.95 2.27
N ALA A 139 -20.52 -8.52 2.68
CA ALA A 139 -20.46 -9.63 3.62
C ALA A 139 -20.06 -9.21 5.04
N PHE A 140 -19.39 -8.07 5.21
CA PHE A 140 -18.78 -7.68 6.48
C PHE A 140 -19.24 -6.30 6.96
N CYS A 141 -20.30 -5.73 6.40
CA CYS A 141 -20.93 -4.52 6.91
C CYS A 141 -22.41 -4.75 7.26
N SER A 142 -22.88 -4.17 8.37
CA SER A 142 -24.31 -4.09 8.69
C SER A 142 -25.03 -3.03 7.85
N PRO A 143 -26.39 -2.95 7.87
CA PRO A 143 -27.14 -1.96 7.10
C PRO A 143 -26.79 -0.49 7.38
N ASN A 144 -26.20 -0.20 8.54
CA ASN A 144 -25.65 1.11 8.90
C ASN A 144 -24.19 1.31 8.46
N SER A 145 -23.68 0.45 7.57
CA SER A 145 -22.32 0.44 7.02
C SER A 145 -21.18 0.15 8.01
N PHE A 146 -21.48 -0.19 9.26
CA PHE A 146 -20.46 -0.56 10.23
C PHE A 146 -19.89 -1.96 9.97
N HIS A 147 -18.57 -2.07 10.05
CA HIS A 147 -17.86 -3.32 9.89
C HIS A 147 -18.12 -4.31 11.02
N LEU A 148 -18.33 -5.57 10.64
CA LEU A 148 -18.51 -6.75 11.47
C LEU A 148 -17.48 -7.81 11.04
N ASN A 149 -16.81 -8.46 11.98
CA ASN A 149 -15.72 -9.39 11.64
C ASN A 149 -16.17 -10.66 10.90
N GLY A 150 -17.36 -11.21 11.17
CA GLY A 150 -17.84 -12.43 10.52
C GLY A 150 -18.59 -12.17 9.22
N ASP A 151 -18.70 -13.21 8.38
CA ASP A 151 -19.51 -13.22 7.16
C ASP A 151 -21.01 -13.19 7.51
N GLN A 152 -21.64 -12.05 7.24
CA GLN A 152 -23.06 -11.80 7.47
C GLN A 152 -23.96 -12.45 6.40
N LEU A 153 -23.41 -12.77 5.23
CA LEU A 153 -24.15 -13.43 4.15
C LEU A 153 -24.12 -14.95 4.27
N ARG A 154 -23.20 -15.51 5.07
CA ARG A 154 -22.97 -16.95 5.19
C ARG A 154 -22.74 -17.62 3.84
N LYS A 155 -21.97 -16.95 2.97
CA LYS A 155 -21.65 -17.40 1.60
C LYS A 155 -20.29 -18.06 1.50
N GLY A 156 -19.60 -18.25 2.63
CA GLY A 156 -18.30 -18.89 2.70
C GLY A 156 -17.14 -17.91 2.51
N TYR A 157 -17.36 -16.61 2.74
CA TYR A 157 -16.28 -15.61 2.77
C TYR A 157 -15.49 -15.63 4.09
N SER A 158 -15.94 -16.42 5.06
CA SER A 158 -15.22 -16.64 6.31
C SER A 158 -15.72 -17.93 6.95
N GLY A 159 -14.89 -18.57 7.77
CA GLY A 159 -15.33 -19.63 8.69
C GLY A 159 -16.08 -19.06 9.89
N PHE A 160 -16.16 -17.74 9.99
CA PHE A 160 -16.73 -17.01 11.10
C PHE A 160 -18.01 -16.28 10.71
N THR A 161 -19.05 -16.41 11.53
CA THR A 161 -20.34 -15.69 11.34
C THR A 161 -20.69 -14.81 12.55
N TYR A 162 -19.73 -14.55 13.44
CA TYR A 162 -19.92 -13.71 14.63
C TYR A 162 -19.99 -12.22 14.25
N ARG A 163 -20.61 -11.39 15.10
CA ARG A 163 -20.98 -9.99 14.76
C ARG A 163 -20.37 -8.89 15.65
N PRO A 164 -19.11 -8.97 16.11
CA PRO A 164 -18.53 -7.88 16.85
C PRO A 164 -18.18 -6.76 15.86
N PHE A 165 -18.63 -5.57 16.25
CA PHE A 165 -18.33 -4.33 15.58
C PHE A 165 -16.88 -3.93 15.79
N THR A 166 -16.20 -3.54 14.71
CA THR A 166 -14.87 -2.92 14.76
C THR A 166 -14.71 -1.93 13.60
N LEU A 167 -13.95 -0.84 13.77
CA LEU A 167 -13.87 0.25 12.77
C LEU A 167 -12.71 0.13 11.79
N GLU A 168 -11.69 -0.68 12.09
CA GLU A 168 -10.47 -0.77 11.28
C GLU A 168 -10.74 -1.17 9.83
N GLY A 169 -11.73 -2.05 9.60
CA GLY A 169 -12.14 -2.45 8.26
C GLY A 169 -12.66 -1.27 7.45
N ASN A 170 -13.48 -0.40 8.03
CA ASN A 170 -14.02 0.78 7.36
C ASN A 170 -12.92 1.79 7.00
N PHE A 171 -11.97 2.04 7.89
CA PHE A 171 -10.85 2.94 7.60
C PHE A 171 -9.89 2.36 6.56
N ALA A 172 -9.61 1.06 6.64
CA ALA A 172 -8.81 0.37 5.64
C ALA A 172 -9.50 0.33 4.27
N TYR A 173 -10.84 0.27 4.22
CA TYR A 173 -11.61 0.42 2.97
C TYR A 173 -11.36 1.79 2.33
N ALA A 174 -11.48 2.87 3.12
CA ALA A 174 -11.21 4.21 2.64
C ALA A 174 -9.75 4.36 2.18
N SER A 175 -8.79 3.78 2.91
CA SER A 175 -7.38 3.72 2.52
C SER A 175 -7.19 3.01 1.18
N ALA A 176 -7.85 1.87 0.95
CA ALA A 176 -7.72 1.12 -0.29
C ALA A 176 -8.22 1.92 -1.49
N ILE A 177 -9.37 2.61 -1.35
CA ILE A 177 -9.86 3.51 -2.39
C ILE A 177 -8.84 4.62 -2.67
N GLN A 178 -8.20 5.18 -1.64
CA GLN A 178 -7.13 6.17 -1.84
C GLN A 178 -5.93 5.56 -2.56
N GLU A 179 -5.43 4.39 -2.14
CA GLU A 179 -4.32 3.68 -2.80
C GLU A 179 -4.65 3.30 -4.27
N MET A 180 -5.92 3.06 -4.60
CA MET A 180 -6.36 2.84 -5.99
C MET A 180 -6.34 4.11 -6.84
N LEU A 181 -6.59 5.28 -6.22
CA LEU A 181 -6.69 6.58 -6.89
C LEU A 181 -5.38 7.37 -6.90
N LEU A 182 -4.56 7.28 -5.85
CA LEU A 182 -3.36 8.08 -5.66
C LEU A 182 -2.34 7.32 -4.79
N GLN A 183 -1.13 7.16 -5.31
CA GLN A 183 0.03 6.65 -4.57
C GLN A 183 1.16 7.67 -4.58
N SER A 184 1.87 7.77 -3.45
CA SER A 184 3.05 8.64 -3.32
C SER A 184 4.10 8.13 -2.31
N HIS A 185 3.90 6.94 -1.74
CA HIS A 185 4.77 6.35 -0.71
C HIS A 185 6.20 6.08 -1.17
N THR A 186 6.42 5.93 -2.48
CA THR A 186 7.74 5.75 -3.10
C THR A 186 8.47 7.07 -3.39
N GLY A 187 7.87 8.21 -3.02
CA GLY A 187 8.33 9.53 -3.41
C GLY A 187 8.03 9.90 -4.87
N VAL A 188 7.26 9.08 -5.59
CA VAL A 188 6.73 9.36 -6.93
C VAL A 188 5.21 9.38 -6.88
N ILE A 189 4.62 10.51 -7.26
CA ILE A 189 3.17 10.67 -7.38
C ILE A 189 2.66 9.85 -8.57
N ARG A 190 1.72 8.95 -8.32
CA ARG A 190 1.02 8.15 -9.34
C ARG A 190 -0.48 8.31 -9.15
N VAL A 191 -1.17 8.76 -10.19
CA VAL A 191 -2.63 8.85 -10.21
C VAL A 191 -3.23 7.61 -10.85
N PHE A 192 -4.39 7.19 -10.34
CA PHE A 192 -5.14 6.03 -10.79
C PHE A 192 -4.29 4.74 -10.97
N PRO A 193 -3.37 4.41 -10.05
CA PRO A 193 -2.45 3.28 -10.24
C PRO A 193 -3.17 1.92 -10.28
N ALA A 194 -4.37 1.79 -9.70
CA ALA A 194 -5.08 0.52 -9.58
C ALA A 194 -6.60 0.69 -9.70
N LEU A 195 -7.07 1.30 -10.78
CA LEU A 195 -8.51 1.28 -11.09
C LEU A 195 -8.91 -0.08 -11.69
N PRO A 196 -10.08 -0.64 -11.30
CA PRO A 196 -10.61 -1.83 -11.94
C PRO A 196 -11.07 -1.50 -13.38
N GLU A 197 -11.06 -2.48 -14.28
CA GLU A 197 -11.47 -2.28 -15.67
C GLU A 197 -12.91 -1.75 -15.79
N SER A 198 -13.76 -2.09 -14.83
CA SER A 198 -15.15 -1.62 -14.77
C SER A 198 -15.31 -0.11 -14.53
N TRP A 199 -14.30 0.59 -14.00
CA TRP A 199 -14.38 2.03 -13.73
C TRP A 199 -13.89 2.81 -14.95
N GLN A 200 -14.82 3.21 -15.81
CA GLN A 200 -14.51 3.99 -17.00
C GLN A 200 -14.28 5.47 -16.70
N GLU A 201 -14.88 5.97 -15.62
CA GLU A 201 -14.86 7.36 -15.21
C GLU A 201 -14.47 7.46 -13.74
N ALA A 202 -13.51 8.31 -13.41
CA ALA A 202 -13.14 8.64 -12.04
C ALA A 202 -12.53 10.04 -11.98
N SER A 203 -12.71 10.72 -10.86
CA SER A 203 -12.02 11.98 -10.61
C SER A 203 -11.84 12.19 -9.12
N PHE A 204 -10.84 12.98 -8.76
CA PHE A 204 -10.66 13.45 -7.39
C PHE A 204 -10.04 14.84 -7.38
N GLN A 205 -10.24 15.54 -6.27
CA GLN A 205 -9.74 16.91 -6.07
C GLN A 205 -8.96 16.99 -4.76
N ASN A 206 -7.80 17.64 -4.81
CA ASN A 206 -6.99 18.01 -3.64
C ASN A 206 -6.66 16.86 -2.67
N MET A 207 -6.44 15.64 -3.18
CA MET A 207 -5.90 14.56 -2.37
C MET A 207 -4.43 14.85 -2.01
N ARG A 208 -4.03 14.50 -0.79
CA ARG A 208 -2.68 14.78 -0.30
C ARG A 208 -1.69 13.72 -0.75
N ALA A 209 -0.54 14.16 -1.27
CA ALA A 209 0.63 13.33 -1.55
C ALA A 209 1.80 13.71 -0.64
N ILE A 210 2.71 12.75 -0.39
CA ILE A 210 3.93 12.97 0.39
C ILE A 210 4.75 14.11 -0.25
N GLY A 211 5.29 14.99 0.60
CA GLY A 211 6.05 16.18 0.18
C GLY A 211 5.25 17.48 0.21
N GLY A 212 3.98 17.45 0.63
CA GLY A 212 3.16 18.67 0.75
C GLY A 212 2.53 19.10 -0.57
N PHE A 213 2.04 18.12 -1.35
CA PHE A 213 1.37 18.35 -2.62
C PHE A 213 -0.12 18.01 -2.52
N LEU A 214 -0.97 18.83 -3.14
CA LEU A 214 -2.38 18.55 -3.38
C LEU A 214 -2.54 18.14 -4.84
N VAL A 215 -3.13 16.97 -5.07
CA VAL A 215 -3.29 16.38 -6.39
C VAL A 215 -4.77 16.32 -6.74
N SER A 216 -5.10 16.75 -7.94
CA SER A 216 -6.39 16.54 -8.58
C SER A 216 -6.17 15.85 -9.91
N ALA A 217 -7.03 14.91 -10.29
CA ALA A 217 -6.89 14.21 -11.55
C ALA A 217 -8.25 13.76 -12.09
N ASP A 218 -8.31 13.66 -13.42
CA ASP A 218 -9.49 13.25 -14.17
C ASP A 218 -9.16 12.00 -15.00
N TYR A 219 -10.05 11.02 -14.96
CA TYR A 219 -9.96 9.75 -15.67
C TYR A 219 -11.28 9.52 -16.41
N GLN A 220 -11.20 9.35 -17.73
CA GLN A 220 -12.36 9.18 -18.60
C GLN A 220 -12.04 8.15 -19.67
N GLU A 221 -13.03 7.37 -20.09
CA GLU A 221 -12.87 6.31 -21.11
C GLU A 221 -11.69 5.36 -20.81
N GLY A 222 -11.50 5.01 -19.54
CA GLY A 222 -10.42 4.09 -19.16
C GLY A 222 -9.00 4.71 -19.20
N LYS A 223 -8.87 6.05 -19.27
CA LYS A 223 -7.56 6.72 -19.36
C LYS A 223 -7.50 8.00 -18.53
N VAL A 224 -6.31 8.29 -17.99
CA VAL A 224 -6.02 9.59 -17.39
C VAL A 224 -6.13 10.66 -18.48
N LYS A 225 -6.85 11.74 -18.21
CA LYS A 225 -7.00 12.88 -19.12
C LYS A 225 -6.22 14.10 -18.62
N ARG A 226 -6.20 14.32 -17.31
CA ARG A 226 -5.55 15.47 -16.68
C ARG A 226 -5.01 15.14 -15.28
N ILE A 227 -3.88 15.75 -14.94
CA ILE A 227 -3.31 15.78 -13.60
C ILE A 227 -2.98 17.23 -13.26
N SER A 228 -3.37 17.69 -12.08
CA SER A 228 -3.01 19.00 -11.53
C SER A 228 -2.39 18.80 -10.15
N ILE A 229 -1.20 19.35 -9.93
CA ILE A 229 -0.44 19.20 -8.70
C ILE A 229 -0.12 20.59 -8.16
N HIS A 230 -0.73 20.94 -7.04
CA HIS A 230 -0.47 22.18 -6.32
C HIS A 230 0.53 21.93 -5.19
N SER A 231 1.54 22.79 -5.09
CA SER A 231 2.62 22.70 -4.10
C SER A 231 2.33 23.61 -2.91
N GLU A 232 2.03 23.05 -1.74
CA GLU A 232 1.77 23.84 -0.51
C GLU A 232 3.06 24.36 0.14
N LYS A 233 4.20 23.70 -0.12
CA LYS A 233 5.48 23.94 0.59
C LYS A 233 6.70 24.11 -0.32
N GLY A 234 6.55 23.99 -1.63
CA GLY A 234 7.69 23.90 -2.55
C GLY A 234 8.41 22.56 -2.43
N GLY A 235 9.58 22.46 -3.08
CA GLY A 235 10.44 21.29 -3.02
C GLY A 235 10.43 20.47 -4.31
N TRP A 236 11.09 19.31 -4.26
CA TRP A 236 11.20 18.44 -5.44
C TRP A 236 9.95 17.58 -5.58
N MET A 237 9.22 17.80 -6.67
CA MET A 237 8.11 16.95 -7.09
C MET A 237 8.62 15.90 -8.06
N LYS A 238 8.20 14.65 -7.87
CA LYS A 238 8.32 13.58 -8.86
C LYS A 238 6.93 13.04 -9.17
N VAL A 239 6.55 12.99 -10.44
CA VAL A 239 5.27 12.46 -10.88
C VAL A 239 5.47 11.49 -12.04
N PHE A 240 4.77 10.37 -12.03
CA PHE A 240 4.70 9.49 -13.19
C PHE A 240 3.76 10.11 -14.22
N ASN A 241 4.29 10.45 -15.39
CA ASN A 241 3.50 10.96 -16.52
C ASN A 241 2.94 9.77 -17.31
N PRO A 242 1.61 9.52 -17.28
CA PRO A 242 0.99 8.39 -17.97
C PRO A 242 1.01 8.54 -19.50
N PHE A 243 1.18 9.75 -20.03
CA PHE A 243 1.19 10.04 -21.46
C PHE A 243 2.53 9.67 -22.11
N THR A 244 3.63 9.92 -21.39
CA THR A 244 4.99 9.64 -21.88
C THR A 244 5.63 8.40 -21.26
N GLN A 245 4.97 7.80 -20.25
CA GLN A 245 5.47 6.69 -19.43
C GLN A 245 6.82 6.98 -18.75
N LYS A 246 7.09 8.24 -18.42
CA LYS A 246 8.33 8.69 -17.77
C LYS A 246 8.02 9.37 -16.45
N ILE A 247 9.00 9.39 -15.56
CA ILE A 247 8.94 10.21 -14.35
C ILE A 247 9.38 11.62 -14.72
N VAL A 248 8.52 12.60 -14.45
CA VAL A 248 8.84 14.02 -14.53
C VAL A 248 9.31 14.48 -13.15
N ILE A 249 10.43 15.20 -13.12
CA ILE A 249 11.01 15.76 -11.90
C ILE A 249 11.02 17.28 -12.06
N CYS A 250 10.42 17.99 -11.12
CA CYS A 250 10.36 19.45 -11.12
C CYS A 250 10.71 20.00 -9.73
N GLN A 251 11.46 21.09 -9.69
CA GLN A 251 11.62 21.87 -8.46
C GLN A 251 10.48 22.88 -8.38
N MET A 252 9.52 22.62 -7.49
CA MET A 252 8.33 23.44 -7.29
C MET A 252 8.60 24.55 -6.27
N LYS A 253 7.96 25.70 -6.48
CA LYS A 253 7.83 26.78 -5.49
C LYS A 253 6.55 26.60 -4.68
N THR A 254 6.47 27.27 -3.53
CA THR A 254 5.23 27.35 -2.74
C THR A 254 4.15 28.07 -3.55
N GLY A 255 2.95 27.49 -3.60
CA GLY A 255 1.80 28.00 -4.35
C GLY A 255 1.83 27.67 -5.85
N GLU A 256 2.91 27.08 -6.36
CA GLU A 256 3.02 26.72 -7.77
C GLU A 256 2.12 25.53 -8.11
N THR A 257 1.55 25.54 -9.32
CA THR A 257 0.73 24.45 -9.85
C THR A 257 1.35 23.89 -11.11
N PHE A 258 1.57 22.59 -11.12
CA PHE A 258 2.06 21.83 -12.26
C PHE A 258 0.91 21.04 -12.88
N ASN A 259 0.78 21.05 -14.21
CA ASN A 259 -0.28 20.37 -14.93
C ASN A 259 0.30 19.38 -15.94
N LEU A 260 -0.39 18.26 -16.14
CA LEU A 260 -0.19 17.33 -17.26
C LEU A 260 -1.54 17.08 -17.91
N SER A 261 -1.60 17.12 -19.23
CA SER A 261 -2.80 16.78 -19.99
C SER A 261 -2.47 15.88 -21.18
N SER A 262 -3.47 15.16 -21.71
CA SER A 262 -3.28 14.29 -22.87
C SER A 262 -2.97 15.04 -24.18
N THR A 263 -3.01 16.37 -24.18
CA THR A 263 -2.70 17.23 -25.32
C THR A 263 -1.25 17.75 -25.32
N ASP A 264 -0.49 17.49 -24.25
CA ASP A 264 0.92 17.86 -24.08
C ASP A 264 1.87 16.71 -24.46
#